data_AF-A0A2P5F479-F1
#
_entry.id   AF-A0A2P5F479-F1
#
_cell.length_a   1.000
_cell.length_b   1.000
_cell.length_c   1.000
_cell.angle_alpha   90.00
_cell.angle_beta   90.00
_cell.angle_gamma   90.00
#
_symmetry.space_group_name_H-M   'P 1'
#
loop_
_entity.id
_entity.type
_entity.pdbx_description
1 polymer ?
#
loop_
_entity_poly.entity_id
_entity_poly.type
_entity_poly.pdbx_seq_one_letter_code
_entity_poly.pdbx_strand_id
1 'polypeptide(L)'
;MCKAERTQGLERWEFLLDLKLTFDGVLLTKLERREDEIVLETLQPHPNLKSLEISSYDGTTIFPSWMMSLTNLKRLSLDHCPSCKCLPPLGKLPSLASLHIAEMSSITQVRLEFLGIEATENNATDDQWSENRLISSSFVSFPKLKELSFASLHNWKRVGMEQRLGQIRSTILSFDINHAMA
;
A
#
# COMPACT_ATOMS: atom_id res chain seq x y z
N MET A 1 -4.66 2.54 -24.91
CA MET A 1 -5.88 3.40 -25.00
C MET A 1 -6.87 2.98 -23.92
N CYS A 2 -6.78 3.55 -22.72
CA CYS A 2 -7.78 3.33 -21.67
C CYS A 2 -9.03 4.16 -21.99
N LYS A 3 -10.18 3.50 -22.19
CA LYS A 3 -11.47 4.18 -22.34
C LYS A 3 -11.99 4.56 -20.95
N ALA A 4 -11.80 5.81 -20.56
CA ALA A 4 -12.53 6.40 -19.45
C ALA A 4 -13.72 7.18 -20.03
N GLU A 5 -14.89 6.54 -20.11
CA GLU A 5 -16.13 7.24 -20.42
C GLU A 5 -16.55 8.11 -19.24
N ARG A 6 -16.60 9.42 -19.45
CA ARG A 6 -17.22 10.38 -18.53
C ARG A 6 -18.73 10.15 -18.57
N THR A 7 -19.32 9.57 -17.53
CA THR A 7 -20.78 9.48 -17.42
C THR A 7 -21.27 9.92 -16.05
N GLN A 8 -22.36 10.69 -16.06
CA GLN A 8 -23.18 11.20 -14.96
C GLN A 8 -23.84 10.06 -14.13
N GLY A 9 -23.07 9.12 -13.58
CA GLY A 9 -23.59 7.88 -12.99
C GLY A 9 -22.95 7.45 -11.67
N LEU A 10 -22.61 8.39 -10.78
CA LEU A 10 -21.96 8.06 -9.50
C LEU A 10 -22.85 7.23 -8.53
N GLU A 11 -24.16 7.14 -8.74
CA GLU A 11 -25.07 6.33 -7.89
C GLU A 11 -25.00 4.81 -8.19
N ARG A 12 -24.39 4.38 -9.31
CA ARG A 12 -24.38 2.96 -9.71
C ARG A 12 -23.27 2.11 -9.08
N TRP A 13 -22.33 2.73 -8.36
CA TRP A 13 -21.18 2.02 -7.78
C TRP A 13 -21.33 1.75 -6.28
N GLU A 14 -22.44 2.13 -5.65
CA GLU A 14 -22.69 1.86 -4.23
C GLU A 14 -22.69 0.36 -3.88
N PHE A 15 -23.02 -0.49 -4.86
CA PHE A 15 -23.00 -1.95 -4.75
C PHE A 15 -21.69 -2.59 -5.19
N LEU A 16 -20.74 -1.80 -5.72
CA LEU A 16 -19.44 -2.34 -6.11
C LEU A 16 -18.62 -2.60 -4.83
N LEU A 17 -18.52 -3.87 -4.47
CA LEU A 17 -17.74 -4.32 -3.33
C LEU A 17 -16.32 -4.74 -3.73
N ASP A 18 -16.10 -5.07 -5.00
CA ASP A 18 -14.82 -5.57 -5.50
C ASP A 18 -14.44 -4.79 -6.77
N LEU A 19 -13.24 -4.19 -6.77
CA LEU A 19 -12.70 -3.44 -7.89
C LEU A 19 -11.33 -4.03 -8.26
N LYS A 20 -11.18 -4.40 -9.53
CA LYS A 20 -9.91 -4.84 -10.11
C LYS A 20 -9.48 -3.88 -11.20
N LEU A 21 -8.28 -3.35 -11.07
CA LEU A 21 -7.62 -2.45 -12.01
C LEU A 21 -6.38 -3.16 -12.55
N THR A 22 -6.35 -3.34 -13.87
CA THR A 22 -5.20 -3.91 -14.58
C THR A 22 -4.76 -2.89 -15.62
N PHE A 23 -3.54 -2.38 -15.45
CA PHE A 23 -2.89 -1.48 -16.38
C PHE A 23 -2.07 -2.29 -17.40
N ASP A 24 -1.61 -1.67 -18.48
CA ASP A 24 -0.98 -2.38 -19.59
C ASP A 24 0.42 -2.94 -19.25
N GLY A 25 1.01 -2.57 -18.11
CA GLY A 25 2.23 -3.21 -17.57
C GLY A 25 3.50 -3.06 -18.41
N VAL A 26 3.44 -2.31 -19.50
CA VAL A 26 4.59 -1.99 -20.35
C VAL A 26 5.49 -1.00 -19.62
N LEU A 27 6.81 -1.04 -19.87
CA LEU A 27 7.72 0.01 -19.45
C LEU A 27 7.33 1.31 -20.16
N LEU A 28 6.54 2.12 -19.47
CA LEU A 28 5.90 3.28 -20.06
C LEU A 28 6.91 4.42 -20.17
N THR A 29 6.78 5.20 -21.25
CA THR A 29 7.44 6.50 -21.31
C THR A 29 6.99 7.35 -20.12
N LYS A 30 7.76 8.41 -19.80
CA LYS A 30 7.39 9.33 -18.71
C LYS A 30 5.97 9.93 -18.89
N LEU A 31 5.50 10.06 -20.13
CA LEU A 31 4.18 10.60 -20.43
C LEU A 31 3.07 9.60 -20.12
N GLU A 32 3.22 8.35 -20.57
CA GLU A 32 2.23 7.29 -20.34
C GLU A 32 2.12 6.94 -18.85
N ARG A 33 3.23 6.97 -18.08
CA ARG A 33 3.17 6.82 -16.60
C ARG A 33 2.30 7.88 -15.93
N ARG A 34 2.31 9.11 -16.44
CA ARG A 34 1.43 10.17 -15.94
C ARG A 34 -0.03 9.90 -16.27
N GLU A 35 -0.32 9.26 -17.40
CA GLU A 35 -1.69 8.88 -17.75
C GLU A 35 -2.23 7.84 -16.77
N ASP A 36 -1.44 6.83 -16.42
CA ASP A 36 -1.80 5.84 -15.41
C ASP A 36 -2.07 6.49 -14.04
N GLU A 37 -1.19 7.40 -13.60
CA GLU A 37 -1.37 8.17 -12.36
C GLU A 37 -2.68 8.99 -12.38
N ILE A 38 -2.99 9.64 -13.51
CA ILE A 38 -4.23 10.41 -13.69
C ILE A 38 -5.45 9.48 -13.67
N VAL A 39 -5.42 8.37 -14.39
CA VAL A 39 -6.50 7.39 -14.43
C VAL A 39 -6.78 6.89 -13.02
N LEU A 40 -5.75 6.47 -12.29
CA LEU A 40 -5.88 5.98 -10.92
C LEU A 40 -6.52 7.03 -9.99
N GLU A 41 -6.12 8.29 -10.09
CA GLU A 41 -6.66 9.39 -9.28
C GLU A 41 -8.14 9.70 -9.62
N THR A 42 -8.53 9.58 -10.89
CA THR A 42 -9.89 9.92 -11.35
C THR A 42 -10.97 8.89 -11.00
N LEU A 43 -10.60 7.65 -10.66
CA LEU A 43 -11.56 6.56 -10.45
C LEU A 43 -12.47 6.77 -9.22
N GLN A 44 -11.92 7.33 -8.13
CA GLN A 44 -12.62 7.64 -6.87
C GLN A 44 -13.75 6.64 -6.51
N PRO A 45 -13.41 5.38 -6.20
CA PRO A 45 -14.39 4.35 -5.87
C PRO A 45 -15.20 4.69 -4.61
N HIS A 46 -16.40 4.13 -4.52
CA HIS A 46 -17.27 4.34 -3.37
C HIS A 46 -16.65 3.79 -2.07
N PRO A 47 -16.74 4.49 -0.93
CA PRO A 47 -16.17 4.04 0.35
C PRO A 47 -16.69 2.70 0.88
N ASN A 48 -17.71 2.09 0.26
CA ASN A 48 -18.22 0.76 0.61
C ASN A 48 -17.37 -0.39 0.05
N LEU A 49 -16.41 -0.08 -0.83
CA LEU A 49 -15.53 -1.06 -1.45
C LEU A 49 -14.88 -1.96 -0.38
N LYS A 50 -14.94 -3.27 -0.61
CA LYS A 50 -14.42 -4.31 0.30
C LYS A 50 -13.15 -4.96 -0.24
N SER A 51 -12.93 -4.96 -1.54
CA SER A 51 -11.74 -5.52 -2.19
C SER A 51 -11.24 -4.59 -3.28
N LEU A 52 -9.93 -4.36 -3.28
CA LEU A 52 -9.23 -3.60 -4.31
C LEU A 52 -8.03 -4.40 -4.78
N GLU A 53 -7.94 -4.61 -6.09
CA GLU A 53 -6.77 -5.19 -6.76
C GLU A 53 -6.24 -4.19 -7.77
N ILE A 54 -4.95 -3.87 -7.67
CA ILE A 54 -4.24 -3.05 -8.64
C ILE A 54 -3.09 -3.89 -9.16
N SER A 55 -3.04 -4.06 -10.48
CA SER A 55 -2.04 -4.87 -11.18
C SER A 55 -1.41 -4.08 -12.32
N SER A 56 -0.12 -4.31 -12.57
CA SER A 56 0.58 -3.79 -13.75
C SER A 56 0.70 -2.27 -13.83
N TYR A 57 0.58 -1.57 -12.68
CA TYR A 57 0.62 -0.11 -12.60
C TYR A 57 2.05 0.42 -12.63
N ASP A 58 2.39 1.21 -13.65
CA ASP A 58 3.76 1.77 -13.82
C ASP A 58 3.91 3.22 -13.30
N GLY A 59 2.93 3.72 -12.55
CA GLY A 59 3.06 4.99 -11.84
C GLY A 59 4.08 4.92 -10.70
N THR A 60 4.68 6.07 -10.38
CA THR A 60 5.72 6.14 -9.35
C THR A 60 5.16 6.14 -7.92
N THR A 61 3.89 6.54 -7.80
CA THR A 61 3.17 6.65 -6.54
C THR A 61 1.89 5.84 -6.64
N ILE A 62 1.72 4.84 -5.76
CA ILE A 62 0.51 4.01 -5.67
C ILE A 62 -0.42 4.48 -4.55
N PHE A 63 -0.59 5.80 -4.45
CA PHE A 63 -1.35 6.42 -3.37
C PHE A 63 -2.24 7.56 -3.87
N PRO A 64 -3.38 7.23 -4.53
CA PRO A 64 -4.35 8.23 -4.91
C PRO A 64 -5.07 8.79 -3.68
N SER A 65 -5.61 10.00 -3.79
CA SER A 65 -6.20 10.74 -2.64
C SER A 65 -7.36 10.00 -1.96
N TRP A 66 -8.06 9.16 -2.71
CA TRP A 66 -9.21 8.39 -2.24
C TRP A 66 -8.85 7.11 -1.50
N MET A 67 -7.63 6.59 -1.61
CA MET A 67 -7.30 5.25 -1.11
C MET A 67 -7.45 5.12 0.41
N MET A 68 -7.06 6.15 1.18
CA MET A 68 -7.25 6.12 2.66
C MET A 68 -8.69 6.32 3.09
N SER A 69 -9.55 6.82 2.22
CA SER A 69 -10.97 7.02 2.49
C SER A 69 -11.75 5.71 2.43
N LEU A 70 -11.14 4.62 1.94
CA LEU A 70 -11.74 3.28 1.86
C LEU A 70 -11.77 2.57 3.22
N THR A 71 -12.49 3.14 4.18
CA THR A 71 -12.60 2.65 5.56
C THR A 71 -13.22 1.24 5.67
N ASN A 72 -13.95 0.82 4.65
CA ASN A 72 -14.55 -0.51 4.56
C ASN A 72 -13.69 -1.57 3.87
N LEU A 73 -12.53 -1.19 3.33
CA LEU A 73 -11.68 -2.08 2.55
C LEU A 73 -11.17 -3.22 3.44
N LYS A 74 -11.44 -4.45 3.02
CA LYS A 74 -11.03 -5.68 3.72
C LYS A 74 -9.86 -6.36 3.03
N ARG A 75 -9.76 -6.26 1.71
CA ARG A 75 -8.69 -6.88 0.92
C ARG A 75 -8.04 -5.85 0.03
N LEU A 76 -6.71 -5.83 0.03
CA LEU A 76 -5.92 -5.04 -0.89
C LEU A 76 -4.85 -5.94 -1.51
N SER A 77 -4.78 -5.96 -2.83
CA SER A 77 -3.73 -6.63 -3.58
C SER A 77 -3.04 -5.62 -4.49
N LEU A 78 -1.73 -5.49 -4.35
CA LEU A 78 -0.87 -4.70 -5.22
C LEU A 78 0.10 -5.66 -5.90
N ASP A 79 -0.04 -5.82 -7.21
CA ASP A 79 0.72 -6.79 -8.00
C ASP A 79 1.42 -6.09 -9.17
N HIS A 80 2.64 -6.52 -9.48
CA HIS A 80 3.42 -6.04 -10.62
C HIS A 80 3.40 -4.50 -10.77
N CYS A 81 3.87 -3.77 -9.76
CA CYS A 81 3.93 -2.30 -9.77
C CYS A 81 5.40 -1.83 -9.81
N PRO A 82 6.09 -1.96 -10.96
CA PRO A 82 7.56 -1.95 -11.02
C PRO A 82 8.17 -0.59 -10.70
N SER A 83 7.49 0.51 -11.00
CA SER A 83 7.96 1.90 -10.74
C SER A 83 7.63 2.43 -9.35
N CYS A 84 6.81 1.73 -8.57
CA CYS A 84 6.35 2.21 -7.28
C CYS A 84 7.45 2.11 -6.21
N LYS A 85 7.86 3.26 -5.65
CA LYS A 85 8.99 3.34 -4.70
C LYS A 85 8.57 3.33 -3.23
N CYS A 86 7.35 3.77 -2.95
CA CYS A 86 6.84 3.96 -1.59
C CYS A 86 5.43 3.42 -1.49
N LEU A 87 5.16 2.66 -0.41
CA LEU A 87 3.81 2.23 -0.08
C LEU A 87 3.10 3.32 0.75
N PRO A 88 1.78 3.46 0.59
CA PRO A 88 0.98 4.34 1.42
C PRO A 88 0.86 3.86 2.87
N PRO A 89 0.30 4.69 3.79
CA PRO A 89 0.12 4.34 5.19
C PRO A 89 -1.03 3.33 5.41
N LEU A 90 -0.91 2.16 4.80
CA LEU A 90 -1.94 1.12 4.77
C LEU A 90 -2.33 0.60 6.16
N GLY A 91 -1.44 0.71 7.14
CA GLY A 91 -1.70 0.39 8.54
C GLY A 91 -2.81 1.21 9.18
N LYS A 92 -3.16 2.37 8.61
CA LYS A 92 -4.28 3.21 9.07
C LYS A 92 -5.65 2.74 8.55
N LEU A 93 -5.72 1.77 7.64
CA LEU A 93 -6.98 1.27 7.11
C LEU A 93 -7.72 0.41 8.16
N PRO A 94 -8.90 0.84 8.65
CA PRO A 94 -9.50 0.27 9.86
C PRO A 94 -10.17 -1.10 9.66
N SER A 95 -10.44 -1.48 8.41
CA SER A 95 -11.11 -2.75 8.08
C SER A 95 -10.22 -3.75 7.35
N LEU A 96 -8.97 -3.38 7.06
CA LEU A 96 -8.10 -4.20 6.22
C LEU A 96 -7.76 -5.50 6.94
N ALA A 97 -8.12 -6.62 6.32
CA ALA A 97 -8.00 -7.97 6.85
C ALA A 97 -6.98 -8.82 6.09
N SER A 98 -6.80 -8.56 4.79
CA SER A 98 -5.81 -9.24 3.95
C SER A 98 -5.09 -8.21 3.07
N LEU A 99 -3.76 -8.25 3.11
CA LEU A 99 -2.88 -7.41 2.31
C LEU A 99 -1.87 -8.29 1.58
N HIS A 100 -1.90 -8.23 0.25
CA HIS A 100 -0.96 -8.92 -0.62
C HIS A 100 -0.18 -7.90 -1.46
N ILE A 101 1.14 -8.03 -1.44
CA ILE A 101 2.06 -7.16 -2.19
C ILE A 101 3.05 -8.05 -2.93
N ALA A 102 3.04 -7.98 -4.26
CA ALA A 102 3.86 -8.82 -5.11
C ALA A 102 4.51 -8.05 -6.26
N GLU A 103 5.69 -8.52 -6.70
CA GLU A 103 6.39 -8.05 -7.90
C GLU A 103 6.63 -6.51 -7.96
N MET A 104 6.86 -5.87 -6.80
CA MET A 104 7.14 -4.43 -6.71
C MET A 104 8.65 -4.14 -6.74
N SER A 105 9.25 -4.18 -7.94
CA SER A 105 10.70 -4.09 -8.16
C SER A 105 11.38 -2.85 -7.59
N SER A 106 10.71 -1.69 -7.52
CA SER A 106 11.30 -0.46 -6.98
C SER A 106 11.27 -0.33 -5.45
N ILE A 107 10.58 -1.25 -4.75
CA ILE A 107 10.54 -1.25 -3.29
C ILE A 107 11.80 -1.91 -2.74
N THR A 108 12.57 -1.14 -1.97
CA THR A 108 13.79 -1.62 -1.29
C THR A 108 13.64 -1.69 0.23
N GLN A 109 12.74 -0.88 0.80
CA GLN A 109 12.44 -0.79 2.23
C GLN A 109 10.96 -0.42 2.47
N VAL A 110 10.34 -1.01 3.50
CA VAL A 110 9.04 -0.58 4.03
C VAL A 110 9.30 0.36 5.21
N ARG A 111 8.81 1.59 5.08
CA ARG A 111 8.98 2.61 6.12
C ARG A 111 7.91 2.49 7.22
N LEU A 112 8.07 3.21 8.34
CA LEU A 112 7.10 3.18 9.45
C LEU A 112 5.74 3.77 9.07
N GLU A 113 5.73 4.68 8.10
CA GLU A 113 4.51 5.30 7.61
C GLU A 113 3.56 4.24 7.05
N PHE A 114 4.07 3.17 6.42
CA PHE A 114 3.26 2.02 5.96
C PHE A 114 2.46 1.40 7.10
N LEU A 115 3.03 1.33 8.30
CA LEU A 115 2.37 0.81 9.51
C LEU A 115 1.38 1.81 10.12
N GLY A 116 1.27 3.01 9.55
CA GLY A 116 0.48 4.12 10.08
C GLY A 116 1.17 4.91 11.18
N ILE A 117 2.48 4.68 11.38
CA ILE A 117 3.28 5.33 12.41
C ILE A 117 3.93 6.59 11.82
N GLU A 118 3.58 7.75 12.35
CA GLU A 118 4.24 9.02 12.03
C GLU A 118 5.45 9.21 12.94
N ALA A 119 6.62 9.45 12.36
CA ALA A 119 7.79 9.87 13.13
C ALA A 119 7.60 11.34 13.52
N THR A 120 7.44 11.63 14.81
CA THR A 120 7.43 13.01 15.29
C THR A 120 8.86 13.54 15.32
N GLU A 121 9.18 14.42 14.37
CA GLU A 121 10.39 15.24 14.39
C GLU A 121 10.28 16.28 15.50
N ASN A 122 10.37 15.87 16.76
CA ASN A 122 10.64 16.82 17.82
C ASN A 122 12.14 17.11 17.80
N ASN A 123 12.51 18.28 17.25
CA ASN A 123 13.80 18.96 17.33
C ASN A 123 14.65 18.43 18.51
N ALA A 124 15.58 17.53 18.23
CA ALA A 124 16.60 17.14 19.18
C ALA A 124 17.84 17.95 18.81
N THR A 125 18.15 18.95 19.65
CA THR A 125 19.50 19.44 19.81
C THR A 125 20.44 18.26 20.05
N ASP A 126 21.64 18.40 19.53
CA ASP A 126 22.81 17.54 19.68
C ASP A 126 22.84 16.82 21.05
N ASP A 127 23.35 15.58 21.02
CA ASP A 127 23.76 14.81 22.20
C ASP A 127 22.65 14.17 23.04
N GLN A 128 21.96 13.16 22.47
CA GLN A 128 21.76 11.86 23.13
C GLN A 128 20.98 10.88 22.25
N TRP A 129 21.68 9.83 21.81
CA TRP A 129 21.12 8.63 21.21
C TRP A 129 20.21 7.94 22.24
N SER A 130 18.91 8.21 22.15
CA SER A 130 17.90 7.58 23.00
C SER A 130 17.20 6.50 22.18
N GLU A 131 17.65 5.25 22.30
CA GLU A 131 16.97 4.06 21.74
C GLU A 131 15.53 3.88 22.29
N ASN A 132 15.13 4.71 23.25
CA ASN A 132 13.83 4.69 23.94
C ASN A 132 12.93 5.90 23.63
N ARG A 133 13.06 6.57 22.47
CA ARG A 133 12.08 7.60 22.08
C ARG A 133 10.80 6.95 21.56
N LEU A 134 10.05 6.43 22.52
CA LEU A 134 8.71 5.86 22.49
C LEU A 134 7.96 6.11 21.18
N ILE A 135 7.96 5.07 20.34
CA ILE A 135 6.79 4.65 19.58
C ILE A 135 5.62 4.80 20.55
N SER A 136 4.81 5.86 20.40
CA SER A 136 3.69 6.10 21.30
C SER A 136 2.86 4.82 21.33
N SER A 137 2.84 4.20 22.50
CA SER A 137 2.44 2.82 22.77
C SER A 137 0.95 2.52 22.51
N SER A 138 0.25 3.37 21.75
CA SER A 138 -1.17 3.23 21.42
C SER A 138 -1.50 3.25 19.93
N PHE A 139 -0.51 3.29 19.03
CA PHE A 139 -0.82 3.26 17.59
C PHE A 139 -1.30 1.87 17.16
N VAL A 140 -2.57 1.79 16.80
CA VAL A 140 -3.17 0.60 16.20
C VAL A 140 -2.67 0.49 14.77
N SER A 141 -1.56 -0.22 14.58
CA SER A 141 -1.14 -0.67 13.26
C SER A 141 -2.05 -1.82 12.85
N PHE A 142 -2.76 -1.68 11.73
CA PHE A 142 -3.52 -2.76 11.12
C PHE A 142 -4.54 -3.45 12.07
N PRO A 143 -5.59 -2.74 12.52
CA PRO A 143 -6.51 -3.20 13.58
C PRO A 143 -7.17 -4.57 13.35
N LYS A 144 -7.33 -4.98 12.08
CA LYS A 144 -8.06 -6.20 11.71
C LYS A 144 -7.25 -7.12 10.78
N LEU A 145 -5.97 -6.84 10.56
CA LEU A 145 -5.19 -7.58 9.59
C LEU A 145 -4.91 -8.99 10.08
N LYS A 146 -5.31 -9.95 9.26
CA LYS A 146 -5.15 -11.40 9.51
C LYS A 146 -4.09 -12.00 8.62
N GLU A 147 -3.92 -11.44 7.43
CA GLU A 147 -3.02 -11.95 6.41
C GLU A 147 -2.18 -10.79 5.85
N LEU A 148 -0.87 -10.96 5.89
CA LEU A 148 0.09 -10.07 5.26
C LEU A 148 1.07 -10.91 4.45
N SER A 149 1.10 -10.68 3.14
CA SER A 149 1.92 -11.44 2.22
C SER A 149 2.76 -10.52 1.35
N PHE A 150 4.06 -10.83 1.29
CA PHE A 150 5.03 -10.22 0.40
C PHE A 150 5.63 -11.32 -0.48
N ALA A 151 5.56 -11.16 -1.80
CA ALA A 151 6.05 -12.17 -2.75
C ALA A 151 6.87 -11.55 -3.89
N SER A 152 7.95 -12.22 -4.31
CA SER A 152 8.73 -11.83 -5.50
C SER A 152 9.25 -10.38 -5.48
N LEU A 153 9.80 -9.94 -4.35
CA LEU A 153 10.30 -8.56 -4.18
C LEU A 153 11.82 -8.51 -4.38
N HIS A 154 12.23 -8.41 -5.64
CA HIS A 154 13.60 -8.65 -6.09
C HIS A 154 14.68 -7.75 -5.47
N ASN A 155 14.35 -6.51 -5.12
CA ASN A 155 15.30 -5.54 -4.55
C ASN A 155 15.14 -5.34 -3.03
N TRP A 156 14.40 -6.23 -2.37
CA TRP A 156 14.03 -6.10 -0.95
C TRP A 156 15.19 -6.46 -0.02
N LYS A 157 15.59 -5.54 0.87
CA LYS A 157 16.61 -5.81 1.91
C LYS A 157 16.00 -6.44 3.16
N ARG A 158 16.26 -7.74 3.38
CA ARG A 158 15.69 -8.57 4.47
C ARG A 158 15.87 -7.99 5.88
N VAL A 159 17.06 -7.48 6.18
CA VAL A 159 17.51 -7.12 7.55
C VAL A 159 16.74 -5.94 8.17
N GLY A 160 16.22 -5.00 7.36
CA GLY A 160 15.52 -3.82 7.89
C GLY A 160 14.03 -4.01 8.18
N MET A 161 13.41 -5.03 7.58
CA MET A 161 11.95 -5.18 7.60
C MET A 161 11.49 -6.21 8.64
N GLU A 162 12.24 -7.28 8.88
CA GLU A 162 11.89 -8.26 9.91
C GLU A 162 11.82 -7.63 11.31
N GLN A 163 12.71 -6.67 11.62
CA GLN A 163 12.65 -5.93 12.89
C GLN A 163 11.43 -4.99 12.97
N ARG A 164 11.04 -4.35 11.86
CA ARG A 164 9.92 -3.39 11.82
C ARG A 164 8.56 -4.10 11.76
N LEU A 165 8.44 -5.13 10.91
CA LEU A 165 7.25 -5.97 10.78
C LEU A 165 7.14 -6.99 11.92
N GLY A 166 8.23 -7.27 12.65
CA GLY A 166 8.21 -8.08 13.86
C GLY A 166 7.20 -7.58 14.91
N GLN A 167 6.91 -6.27 14.92
CA GLN A 167 5.93 -5.65 15.82
C GLN A 167 4.48 -6.03 15.51
N ILE A 168 4.16 -6.35 14.24
CA ILE A 168 2.80 -6.76 13.82
C ILE A 168 2.67 -8.29 13.73
N ARG A 169 3.79 -9.02 13.76
CA ARG A 169 3.82 -10.49 13.65
C ARG A 169 3.04 -11.20 14.76
N SER A 170 2.91 -10.61 15.94
CA SER A 170 2.10 -11.17 17.03
C SER A 170 0.59 -10.97 16.83
N THR A 171 0.18 -10.09 15.92
CA THR A 171 -1.23 -9.70 15.69
C THR A 171 -1.81 -10.37 14.43
N ILE A 172 -0.95 -10.86 13.54
CA ILE A 172 -1.34 -11.40 12.23
C ILE A 172 -1.37 -12.94 12.29
N LEU A 173 -2.44 -13.54 11.73
CA LEU A 173 -2.64 -14.99 11.71
C LEU A 173 -1.76 -15.70 10.68
N SER A 174 -1.46 -15.03 9.55
CA SER A 174 -0.53 -15.50 8.52
C SER A 174 0.39 -14.38 8.06
N PHE A 175 1.70 -14.56 8.24
CA PHE A 175 2.73 -13.64 7.80
C PHE A 175 3.72 -14.39 6.90
N ASP A 176 3.57 -14.20 5.60
CA ASP A 176 4.35 -14.91 4.58
C ASP A 176 5.23 -13.93 3.81
N ILE A 177 6.56 -14.09 3.95
CA ILE A 177 7.55 -13.49 3.05
C ILE A 177 8.05 -14.62 2.15
N ASN A 178 7.40 -14.82 1.02
CA ASN A 178 7.77 -15.88 0.09
C ASN A 178 8.93 -15.39 -0.80
N HIS A 179 10.12 -15.92 -0.51
CA HIS A 179 11.34 -15.95 -1.33
C HIS A 179 11.66 -14.67 -2.14
N ALA A 180 12.41 -13.76 -1.52
CA ALA A 180 13.40 -12.98 -2.27
C ALA A 180 14.52 -13.95 -2.67
N MET A 181 14.43 -14.54 -3.87
CA MET A 181 15.49 -15.41 -4.39
C MET A 181 16.68 -14.54 -4.83
N ALA A 182 17.81 -14.85 -4.18
CA ALA A 182 19.23 -14.70 -4.57
C ALA A 182 19.66 -13.50 -5.42
#